data_AF-A0A1Y5FAW1-F1
#
_entry.id   AF-A0A1Y5FAW1-F1
#
_cell.length_a   1.000
_cell.length_b   1.000
_cell.length_c   1.000
_cell.angle_alpha   90.00
_cell.angle_beta   90.00
_cell.angle_gamma   90.00
#
_symmetry.space_group_name_H-M   'P 1'
#
loop_
_entity.id
_entity.type
_entity.pdbx_description
1 polymer ?
#
loop_
_entity_poly.entity_id
_entity_poly.type
_entity_poly.pdbx_seq_one_letter_code
_entity_poly.pdbx_strand_id
1 'polypeptide(L)'
;MSGATSKNERVFIEIDASELTDSQIRLIKSINMMLQHVLMTDDEEEFFDGSAEFMRMCASLIKKAHFAEDLKGVNNIPYAQQALEYSMDILQEHITNSNVVSYDN
;
A
#
# COMPACT_ATOMS: atom_id res chain seq x y z
N MET A 1 -20.57 -28.03 -2.31
CA MET A 1 -21.14 -27.06 -3.27
C MET A 1 -21.78 -25.92 -2.51
N SER A 2 -20.99 -24.92 -2.10
CA SER A 2 -21.52 -23.69 -1.52
C SER A 2 -21.85 -22.74 -2.67
N GLY A 3 -23.13 -22.41 -2.81
CA GLY A 3 -23.59 -21.45 -3.81
C GLY A 3 -22.96 -20.09 -3.58
N ALA A 4 -22.02 -19.71 -4.43
CA ALA A 4 -21.56 -18.34 -4.55
C ALA A 4 -22.72 -17.53 -5.13
N THR A 5 -23.48 -16.88 -4.28
CA THR A 5 -24.34 -15.77 -4.69
C THR A 5 -23.43 -14.59 -5.03
N SER A 6 -23.08 -14.43 -6.30
CA SER A 6 -22.39 -13.23 -6.78
C SER A 6 -23.36 -12.05 -6.75
N LYS A 7 -23.54 -11.44 -5.58
CA LYS A 7 -23.94 -10.03 -5.58
C LYS A 7 -22.78 -9.27 -6.20
N ASN A 8 -23.08 -8.48 -7.24
CA ASN A 8 -22.16 -7.48 -7.77
C ASN A 8 -21.98 -6.37 -6.71
N GLU A 9 -21.27 -6.67 -5.63
CA GLU A 9 -20.98 -5.74 -4.55
C GLU A 9 -19.83 -4.86 -5.01
N ARG A 10 -20.16 -3.61 -5.36
CA ARG A 10 -19.18 -2.59 -5.69
C ARG A 10 -18.82 -1.84 -4.43
N VAL A 11 -17.52 -1.73 -4.16
CA VAL A 11 -17.00 -0.84 -3.13
C VAL A 11 -16.74 0.52 -3.78
N PHE A 12 -17.33 1.57 -3.21
CA PHE A 12 -17.08 2.96 -3.61
C PHE A 12 -16.18 3.60 -2.56
N ILE A 13 -15.09 4.22 -3.00
CA ILE A 13 -14.14 4.94 -2.16
C ILE A 13 -14.16 6.41 -2.60
N GLU A 14 -14.48 7.30 -1.66
CA GLU A 14 -14.43 8.75 -1.85
C GLU A 14 -13.25 9.32 -1.06
N ILE A 15 -12.40 10.09 -1.73
CA ILE A 15 -11.19 10.69 -1.16
C ILE A 15 -11.19 12.17 -1.55
N ASP A 16 -11.05 13.05 -0.56
CA ASP A 16 -10.78 14.47 -0.82
C ASP A 16 -9.38 14.60 -1.45
N ALA A 17 -9.36 15.06 -2.69
CA ALA A 17 -8.15 15.19 -3.49
C ALA A 17 -7.64 16.63 -3.61
N SER A 18 -8.23 17.57 -2.86
CA SER A 18 -7.88 19.01 -2.92
C SER A 18 -6.39 19.28 -2.68
N GLU A 19 -5.77 18.54 -1.76
CA GLU A 19 -4.35 18.66 -1.40
C GLU A 19 -3.48 17.58 -2.06
N LEU A 20 -4.01 16.81 -3.01
CA LEU A 20 -3.27 15.74 -3.68
C LEU A 20 -2.83 16.17 -5.08
N THR A 21 -1.59 15.84 -5.43
CA THR A 21 -1.09 15.97 -6.80
C THR A 21 -1.72 14.91 -7.70
N ASP A 22 -1.83 15.20 -9.00
CA ASP A 22 -2.26 14.22 -10.01
C ASP A 22 -1.46 12.91 -9.96
N SER A 23 -0.17 13.00 -9.59
CA SER A 23 0.71 11.84 -9.47
C SER A 23 0.33 10.94 -8.29
N GLN A 24 -0.07 11.53 -7.16
CA GLN A 24 -0.56 10.81 -5.98
C GLN A 24 -1.94 10.21 -6.27
N ILE A 25 -2.84 10.94 -6.93
CA ILE A 25 -4.17 10.44 -7.32
C ILE A 25 -4.04 9.21 -8.24
N ARG A 26 -3.15 9.26 -9.24
CA ARG A 26 -2.88 8.10 -10.10
C ARG A 26 -2.32 6.92 -9.31
N LEU A 27 -1.38 7.17 -8.40
CA LEU A 27 -0.78 6.11 -7.59
C LEU A 27 -1.82 5.43 -6.68
N ILE A 28 -2.74 6.19 -6.07
CA ILE A 28 -3.85 5.64 -5.28
C ILE A 28 -4.71 4.70 -6.12
N LYS A 29 -5.06 5.10 -7.35
CA LYS A 29 -5.82 4.23 -8.26
C LYS A 29 -5.07 2.95 -8.59
N SER A 30 -3.78 3.07 -8.91
CA SER A 30 -2.94 1.90 -9.22
C SER A 30 -2.79 0.96 -8.04
N ILE A 31 -2.60 1.49 -6.82
CA ILE A 31 -2.51 0.68 -5.58
C ILE A 31 -3.79 -0.13 -5.37
N ASN A 32 -4.96 0.48 -5.57
CA ASN A 32 -6.23 -0.22 -5.41
C ASN A 32 -6.46 -1.30 -6.48
N MET A 33 -6.04 -1.06 -7.73
CA MET A 33 -6.07 -2.09 -8.78
C MET A 33 -5.13 -3.26 -8.45
N MET A 34 -3.93 -2.96 -7.97
CA MET A 34 -2.96 -3.99 -7.57
C MET A 34 -3.45 -4.78 -6.35
N LEU A 35 -4.05 -4.10 -5.36
CA LEU A 35 -4.68 -4.74 -4.20
C LEU A 35 -5.76 -5.73 -4.64
N GLN A 36 -6.65 -5.31 -5.55
CA GLN A 36 -7.68 -6.19 -6.09
C GLN A 36 -7.05 -7.40 -6.80
N HIS A 37 -6.00 -7.20 -7.59
CA HIS A 37 -5.30 -8.27 -8.29
C HIS A 37 -4.70 -9.28 -7.30
N VAL A 38 -3.92 -8.83 -6.31
CA VAL A 38 -3.30 -9.69 -5.29
C VAL A 38 -4.34 -10.48 -4.48
N LEU A 39 -5.51 -9.89 -4.20
CA LEU A 39 -6.57 -10.56 -3.45
C LEU A 39 -7.32 -11.63 -4.25
N MET A 40 -7.23 -11.61 -5.59
CA MET A 40 -8.08 -12.42 -6.47
C MET A 40 -7.30 -13.37 -7.37
N THR A 41 -5.99 -13.18 -7.54
CA THR A 41 -5.17 -14.09 -8.36
C THR A 41 -5.10 -15.47 -7.73
N ASP A 42 -5.18 -16.50 -8.56
CA ASP A 42 -5.04 -17.91 -8.20
C ASP A 42 -3.68 -18.48 -8.67
N ASP A 43 -2.84 -17.66 -9.30
CA ASP A 43 -1.48 -18.02 -9.70
C ASP A 43 -0.46 -17.64 -8.62
N GLU A 44 0.42 -18.59 -8.28
CA GLU A 44 1.41 -18.42 -7.22
C GLU A 44 2.45 -17.35 -7.57
N GLU A 45 2.96 -17.35 -8.81
CA GLU A 45 3.99 -16.40 -9.26
C GLU A 45 3.42 -14.98 -9.28
N GLU A 46 2.22 -14.81 -9.85
CA GLU A 46 1.50 -13.53 -9.83
C GLU A 46 1.22 -13.05 -8.40
N PHE A 47 0.88 -13.95 -7.48
CA PHE A 47 0.66 -13.59 -6.09
C PHE A 47 1.93 -13.02 -5.44
N PHE A 48 3.08 -13.68 -5.61
CA PHE A 48 4.35 -13.22 -5.04
C PHE A 48 4.82 -11.91 -5.68
N ASP A 49 4.82 -11.84 -7.02
CA ASP A 49 5.26 -10.66 -7.76
C ASP A 49 4.33 -9.46 -7.51
N GLY A 50 3.02 -9.69 -7.54
CA GLY A 50 2.01 -8.69 -7.24
C GLY A 50 2.11 -8.17 -5.82
N SER A 51 2.35 -9.05 -4.83
CA SER A 51 2.57 -8.64 -3.43
C SER A 51 3.82 -7.78 -3.28
N ALA A 52 4.91 -8.16 -3.93
CA ALA A 52 6.15 -7.39 -3.91
C ALA A 52 5.99 -6.02 -4.60
N GLU A 53 5.23 -5.95 -5.70
CA GLU A 53 4.95 -4.68 -6.38
C GLU A 53 4.01 -3.80 -5.55
N PHE A 54 2.97 -4.36 -4.93
CA PHE A 54 2.10 -3.64 -4.02
C PHE A 54 2.89 -2.94 -2.91
N MET A 55 3.82 -3.66 -2.27
CA MET A 55 4.72 -3.11 -1.25
C MET A 55 5.62 -1.98 -1.81
N ARG A 56 6.15 -2.15 -3.03
CA ARG A 56 6.94 -1.10 -3.72
C ARG A 56 6.11 0.15 -4.00
N MET A 57 4.84 -0.01 -4.37
CA MET A 57 3.93 1.10 -4.61
C MET A 57 3.60 1.86 -3.33
N CYS A 58 3.40 1.17 -2.20
CA CYS A 58 3.26 1.78 -0.87
C CYS A 58 4.51 2.59 -0.50
N ALA A 59 5.71 2.04 -0.73
CA ALA A 59 6.96 2.75 -0.49
C ALA A 59 7.10 4.02 -1.35
N SER A 60 6.67 3.95 -2.62
CA SER A 60 6.62 5.10 -3.53
C SER A 60 5.65 6.18 -3.03
N LEU A 61 4.52 5.79 -2.44
CA LEU A 61 3.55 6.72 -1.86
C LEU A 61 4.13 7.45 -0.63
N ILE A 62 4.79 6.72 0.28
CA ILE A 62 5.48 7.31 1.45
C ILE A 62 6.56 8.32 1.00
N LYS A 63 7.35 7.98 -0.02
CA LYS A 63 8.37 8.89 -0.58
C LYS A 63 7.80 10.19 -1.16
N LYS A 64 6.55 10.16 -1.61
CA LYS A 64 5.84 11.31 -2.19
C LYS A 64 4.93 12.03 -1.19
N ALA A 65 4.93 11.63 0.08
CA ALA A 65 4.13 12.29 1.10
C ALA A 65 4.61 13.74 1.28
N HIS A 66 3.69 14.67 1.55
CA HIS A 66 4.01 16.09 1.78
C HIS A 66 5.11 16.27 2.81
N PHE A 67 5.06 15.55 3.93
CA PHE A 67 6.12 15.58 4.95
C PHE A 67 7.51 15.27 4.39
N ALA A 68 7.61 14.29 3.48
CA ALA A 68 8.88 13.88 2.90
C ALA A 68 9.37 14.85 1.82
N GLU A 69 8.48 15.37 0.98
CA GLU A 69 8.84 16.31 -0.10
C GLU A 69 9.08 17.73 0.44
N ASP A 70 8.28 18.21 1.38
CA ASP A 70 8.40 19.56 1.96
C ASP A 70 9.68 19.74 2.78
N LEU A 71 10.14 18.68 3.45
CA LEU A 71 11.37 18.69 4.25
C LEU A 71 12.62 18.31 3.45
N LYS A 72 12.45 17.94 2.18
CA LYS A 72 13.54 17.55 1.30
C LYS A 72 14.51 18.71 1.12
N GLY A 73 15.73 18.55 1.62
CA GLY A 73 16.78 19.56 1.51
C GLY A 73 16.71 20.70 2.54
N VAL A 74 15.74 20.72 3.46
CA VAL A 74 15.66 21.72 4.54
C VAL A 74 16.71 21.45 5.62
N ASN A 75 16.84 20.19 6.03
CA ASN A 75 17.77 19.76 7.08
C ASN A 75 18.67 18.59 6.65
N ASN A 76 18.66 18.26 5.35
CA ASN A 76 19.37 17.12 4.74
C ASN A 76 19.06 15.76 5.41
N ILE A 77 17.94 15.67 6.13
CA ILE A 77 17.48 14.43 6.75
C ILE A 77 16.67 13.64 5.71
N PRO A 78 17.04 12.38 5.42
CA PRO A 78 16.32 11.57 4.45
C PRO A 78 15.07 10.93 5.09
N TYR A 79 14.10 11.74 5.51
CA TYR A 79 12.93 11.29 6.27
C TYR A 79 12.16 10.15 5.62
N ALA A 80 11.96 10.19 4.30
CA ALA A 80 11.29 9.11 3.59
C ALA A 80 12.05 7.78 3.73
N GLN A 81 13.38 7.82 3.66
CA GLN A 81 14.22 6.63 3.82
C GLN A 81 14.13 6.10 5.25
N GLN A 82 14.25 6.98 6.25
CA GLN A 82 14.15 6.61 7.66
C GLN A 82 12.78 6.03 8.01
N ALA A 83 11.70 6.61 7.49
CA ALA A 83 10.35 6.10 7.70
C ALA A 83 10.16 4.70 7.09
N LEU A 84 10.75 4.45 5.92
CA LEU A 84 10.70 3.14 5.27
C LEU A 84 11.53 2.10 6.02
N GLU A 85 12.74 2.46 6.45
CA GLU A 85 13.60 1.58 7.26
C GLU A 85 12.89 1.16 8.54
N TYR A 86 12.38 2.15 9.29
CA TYR A 86 11.60 1.90 10.50
C TYR A 86 10.36 1.02 10.25
N SER A 87 9.63 1.27 9.17
CA SER A 87 8.45 0.47 8.82
C SER A 87 8.80 -0.98 8.48
N MET A 88 9.93 -1.20 7.80
CA MET A 88 10.40 -2.54 7.46
C MET A 88 10.89 -3.31 8.69
N ASP A 89 11.58 -2.65 9.61
CA ASP A 89 12.02 -3.25 10.87
C ASP A 89 10.81 -3.77 11.67
N ILE A 90 9.78 -2.93 11.82
CA ILE A 90 8.52 -3.32 12.49
C ILE A 90 7.82 -4.46 11.77
N LEU A 91 7.71 -4.38 10.44
CA LEU A 91 7.04 -5.42 9.65
C LEU A 91 7.76 -6.76 9.78
N GLN A 92 9.09 -6.75 9.71
CA GLN A 92 9.90 -7.96 9.86
C GLN A 92 9.80 -8.55 11.26
N GLU A 93 9.76 -7.70 12.30
CA GLU A 93 9.51 -8.12 13.67
C GLU A 93 8.15 -8.84 13.79
N HIS A 94 7.07 -8.26 13.25
CA HIS A 94 5.74 -8.86 13.28
C HIS A 94 5.67 -10.20 12.54
N ILE A 95 6.29 -10.29 11.35
CA ILE A 95 6.36 -11.54 10.57
C ILE A 95 7.11 -12.62 11.35
N THR A 96 8.26 -12.28 11.93
CA THR A 96 9.11 -13.24 12.67
C THR A 96 8.44 -13.73 13.95
N ASN A 97 7.80 -12.82 14.68
CA ASN A 97 7.14 -13.12 15.96
C ASN A 97 5.73 -13.71 15.78
N SER A 98 5.28 -13.96 14.54
CA SER A 98 3.95 -14.50 14.20
C SER A 98 2.77 -13.71 14.77
N ASN A 99 2.99 -12.44 15.13
CA ASN A 99 1.92 -11.52 15.53
C ASN A 99 1.26 -10.98 14.27
N VAL A 100 0.53 -11.82 13.55
CA VAL A 100 -0.39 -11.34 12.50
C VAL A 100 -1.49 -10.59 13.25
N VAL A 101 -1.36 -9.28 13.33
CA VAL A 101 -2.42 -8.42 13.85
C VAL A 101 -3.60 -8.56 12.89
N SER A 102 -4.62 -9.31 13.31
CA SER A 102 -5.88 -9.38 12.60
C SER A 102 -6.61 -8.06 12.81
N TYR A 103 -6.63 -7.22 11.79
CA TYR A 103 -7.47 -6.03 11.76
C TYR A 103 -8.82 -6.41 11.17
N ASP A 104 -9.79 -6.74 12.03
CA ASP A 104 -11.22 -6.76 11.65
C ASP A 104 -11.80 -5.36 11.94
N ASN A 105 -12.20 -4.64 10.89
CA ASN A 105 -13.05 -3.45 11.00
C ASN A 105 -14.46 -3.80 10.53
#